data_AF-K1E024-F1
#
_entry.id   AF-K1E024-F1
#
_cell.length_a   1.000
_cell.length_b   1.000
_cell.length_c   1.000
_cell.angle_alpha   90.00
_cell.angle_beta   90.00
_cell.angle_gamma   90.00
#
_symmetry.space_group_name_H-M   'P 1'
#
loop_
_entity.id
_entity.type
_entity.pdbx_description
1 polymer ?
#
loop_
_entity_poly.entity_id
_entity_poly.type
_entity_poly.pdbx_seq_one_letter_code
_entity_poly.pdbx_strand_id
1 'polypeptide(L)'
;MPDYLEDAVSTDNGARLVVDAVPVRDGVARVDLDSESVADDATTRKQLAAQLVATLMSLPAVTEVVITLSGNELDLGISDPLTTPEQLGFVDRTRSSTPVVLARRGTKLVTVGDRLASVSTQHLKAASSPFAPIPKTSVRLGLRLDGKEVAAVSGDGQDLVRYRDDGSQISVATFAADMSDPCYDYGGVLWIGGSGLGRESGHRLWAINATVDADDEDAAAPQHVPTPWLGQRLVQAAVVSPEGSRVAVISEVRRGSGSTLEIAGVVRRANGLPIKTSPQTFRIGAELVEMIEAVWVGPTTLAVIGRRDKQAVLQPYLVHVGGQVEAMTERPGAVGITTTGDDKDVVLISDKQRVFQRSGGRWQELKPLTGAVVAGK
;
A
#
# COMPACT_ATOMS: atom_id res chain seq x y z
N MET A 1 21.80 5.17 0.77
CA MET A 1 20.33 5.08 0.58
C MET A 1 19.98 5.62 -0.80
N PRO A 2 19.05 5.03 -1.56
CA PRO A 2 18.60 5.58 -2.84
C PRO A 2 17.93 6.96 -2.68
N ASP A 3 18.19 7.89 -3.59
CA ASP A 3 17.72 9.29 -3.49
C ASP A 3 16.20 9.41 -3.39
N TYR A 4 15.45 8.55 -4.08
CA TYR A 4 13.97 8.55 -4.02
C TYR A 4 13.40 8.18 -2.64
N LEU A 5 14.22 7.69 -1.72
CA LEU A 5 13.85 7.38 -0.32
C LEU A 5 14.39 8.40 0.68
N GLU A 6 15.01 9.48 0.21
CA GLU A 6 15.47 10.59 1.05
C GLU A 6 14.36 11.05 2.02
N ASP A 7 14.75 11.28 3.29
CA ASP A 7 13.90 11.62 4.44
C ASP A 7 12.82 10.59 4.81
N ALA A 8 12.49 9.65 3.94
CA ALA A 8 11.40 8.69 4.14
C ALA A 8 11.84 7.45 4.92
N VAL A 9 13.10 7.05 4.76
CA VAL A 9 13.72 5.96 5.51
C VAL A 9 15.09 6.41 6.02
N SER A 10 15.61 5.77 7.06
CA SER A 10 16.99 5.95 7.51
C SER A 10 17.70 4.61 7.45
N THR A 11 18.94 4.61 6.94
CA THR A 11 19.79 3.41 6.86
C THR A 11 20.96 3.43 7.82
N ASP A 12 21.16 4.53 8.55
CA ASP A 12 22.32 4.72 9.42
C ASP A 12 21.88 5.12 10.82
N ASN A 13 22.19 4.25 11.77
CA ASN A 13 22.09 4.50 13.20
C ASN A 13 23.49 4.67 13.84
N GLY A 14 24.55 4.71 13.04
CA GLY A 14 25.94 4.91 13.47
C GLY A 14 26.59 3.70 14.13
N ALA A 15 25.82 2.62 14.34
CA ALA A 15 26.21 1.49 15.14
C ALA A 15 27.36 0.69 14.51
N ARG A 16 28.39 0.42 15.31
CA ARG A 16 29.58 -0.35 14.94
C ARG A 16 29.68 -1.58 15.83
N LEU A 17 30.26 -2.66 15.30
CA LEU A 17 30.60 -3.81 16.12
C LEU A 17 31.91 -3.54 16.88
N VAL A 18 32.02 -4.06 18.10
CA VAL A 18 33.29 -4.08 18.85
C VAL A 18 34.31 -4.97 18.14
N VAL A 19 33.83 -6.06 17.54
CA VAL A 19 34.59 -6.97 16.69
C VAL A 19 33.87 -7.08 15.37
N ASP A 20 34.57 -6.96 14.24
CA ASP A 20 34.00 -7.05 12.88
C ASP A 20 33.53 -8.49 12.49
N ALA A 21 32.83 -9.17 13.40
CA ALA A 21 32.22 -10.46 13.20
C ALA A 21 31.05 -10.67 14.17
N VAL A 22 29.99 -11.33 13.68
CA VAL A 22 28.87 -11.82 14.50
C VAL A 22 28.98 -13.35 14.60
N PRO A 23 29.57 -13.90 15.68
CA PRO A 23 29.67 -15.35 15.83
C PRO A 23 28.31 -15.99 16.07
N VAL A 24 28.07 -17.12 15.42
CA VAL A 24 26.91 -17.98 15.64
C VAL A 24 27.38 -19.27 16.32
N ARG A 25 26.84 -19.59 17.50
CA ARG A 25 27.10 -20.85 18.21
C ARG A 25 25.80 -21.38 18.78
N ASP A 26 25.53 -22.67 18.55
CA ASP A 26 24.33 -23.36 19.05
C ASP A 26 23.02 -22.65 18.66
N GLY A 27 22.97 -22.06 17.46
CA GLY A 27 21.82 -21.28 16.98
C GLY A 27 21.78 -19.82 17.46
N VAL A 28 22.67 -19.41 18.36
CA VAL A 28 22.67 -18.04 18.91
C VAL A 28 23.67 -17.16 18.18
N ALA A 29 23.18 -16.14 17.48
CA ALA A 29 23.99 -15.07 16.91
C ALA A 29 24.27 -14.02 18.00
N ARG A 30 25.55 -13.78 18.31
CA ARG A 30 25.95 -12.79 19.32
C ARG A 30 26.49 -11.53 18.65
N VAL A 31 25.82 -10.42 18.86
CA VAL A 31 26.18 -9.11 18.30
C VAL A 31 26.69 -8.24 19.43
N ASP A 32 27.98 -7.87 19.40
CA ASP A 32 28.53 -6.93 20.36
C ASP A 32 28.81 -5.59 19.68
N LEU A 33 28.07 -4.56 20.09
CA LEU A 33 28.12 -3.23 19.51
C LEU A 33 28.98 -2.30 20.37
N ASP A 34 29.69 -1.40 19.72
CA ASP A 34 30.45 -0.35 20.40
C ASP A 34 29.45 0.64 21.05
N SER A 35 29.56 0.79 22.36
CA SER A 35 28.67 1.65 23.14
C SER A 35 28.73 3.13 22.72
N GLU A 36 29.86 3.61 22.19
CA GLU A 36 30.00 4.99 21.71
C GLU A 36 29.32 5.21 20.35
N SER A 37 28.98 4.12 19.64
CA SER A 37 28.42 4.14 18.29
C SER A 37 26.89 4.04 18.26
N VAL A 38 26.26 3.68 19.39
CA VAL A 38 24.82 3.47 19.49
C VAL A 38 24.17 4.61 20.26
N ALA A 39 23.09 5.17 19.72
CA ALA A 39 22.35 6.25 20.37
C ALA A 39 21.83 5.83 21.76
N ASP A 40 21.78 6.78 22.70
CA ASP A 40 21.25 6.56 24.05
C ASP A 40 19.73 6.46 24.11
N ASP A 41 19.05 6.91 23.06
CA ASP A 41 17.59 6.83 22.97
C ASP A 41 17.08 5.38 22.86
N ALA A 42 16.17 5.02 23.76
CA ALA A 42 15.60 3.68 23.83
C ALA A 42 14.83 3.27 22.56
N THR A 43 14.20 4.23 21.87
CA THR A 43 13.47 3.96 20.63
C THR A 43 14.45 3.56 19.52
N THR A 44 15.54 4.30 19.38
CA THR A 44 16.61 4.05 18.41
C THR A 44 17.29 2.71 18.68
N ARG A 45 17.55 2.36 19.95
CA ARG A 45 18.08 1.04 20.34
C ARG A 45 17.14 -0.10 19.96
N LYS A 46 15.83 0.06 20.18
CA LYS A 46 14.81 -0.93 19.76
C LYS A 46 14.75 -1.08 18.24
N GLN A 47 14.84 0.01 17.48
CA GLN A 47 14.88 -0.04 16.01
C GLN A 47 16.12 -0.77 15.49
N LEU A 48 17.30 -0.45 16.04
CA LEU A 48 18.55 -1.15 15.71
C LEU A 48 18.44 -2.64 16.02
N ALA A 49 17.98 -2.99 17.22
CA ALA A 49 17.79 -4.37 17.63
C ALA A 49 16.81 -5.10 16.70
N ALA A 50 15.68 -4.49 16.36
CA ALA A 50 14.70 -5.07 15.45
C ALA A 50 15.28 -5.33 14.05
N GLN A 51 16.07 -4.40 13.51
CA GLN A 51 16.73 -4.58 12.22
C GLN A 51 17.76 -5.72 12.25
N LEU A 52 18.56 -5.83 13.33
CA LEU A 52 19.53 -6.91 13.51
C LEU A 52 18.82 -8.27 13.62
N VAL A 53 17.76 -8.36 14.43
CA VAL A 53 16.93 -9.56 14.57
C VAL A 53 16.33 -9.95 13.22
N ALA A 54 15.70 -9.02 12.51
CA ALA A 54 15.10 -9.27 11.19
C ALA A 54 16.12 -9.82 10.18
N THR A 55 17.34 -9.30 10.21
CA THR A 55 18.41 -9.67 9.29
C THR A 55 19.02 -11.03 9.65
N LEU A 56 19.40 -11.23 10.91
CA LEU A 56 20.09 -12.44 11.37
C LEU A 56 19.16 -13.66 11.44
N MET A 57 17.91 -13.48 11.85
CA MET A 57 16.90 -14.56 11.87
C MET A 57 16.51 -15.05 10.47
N SER A 58 16.89 -14.32 9.41
CA SER A 58 16.74 -14.81 8.02
C SER A 58 17.74 -15.92 7.67
N LEU A 59 18.81 -16.09 8.46
CA LEU A 59 19.83 -17.11 8.26
C LEU A 59 19.36 -18.44 8.88
N PRO A 60 19.34 -19.56 8.13
CA PRO A 60 18.82 -20.85 8.62
C PRO A 60 19.52 -21.40 9.87
N ALA A 61 20.77 -20.98 10.13
CA ALA A 61 21.56 -21.44 11.28
C ALA A 61 21.32 -20.63 12.55
N VAL A 62 20.49 -19.58 12.52
CA VAL A 62 20.20 -18.68 13.64
C VAL A 62 18.78 -18.92 14.13
N THR A 63 18.65 -19.20 15.43
CA THR A 63 17.38 -19.39 16.14
C THR A 63 17.14 -18.30 17.19
N GLU A 64 18.19 -17.56 17.55
CA GLU A 64 18.15 -16.51 18.57
C GLU A 64 19.25 -15.47 18.31
N VAL A 65 18.97 -14.21 18.67
CA VAL A 65 19.94 -13.11 18.63
C VAL A 65 20.15 -12.55 20.03
N VAL A 66 21.41 -12.37 20.43
CA VAL A 66 21.79 -11.67 21.66
C VAL A 66 22.57 -10.44 21.28
N ILE A 67 22.18 -9.29 21.82
CA ILE A 67 22.80 -8.00 21.51
C ILE A 67 23.37 -7.39 22.78
N THR A 68 24.66 -7.03 22.75
CA THR A 68 25.36 -6.35 23.83
C THR A 68 25.93 -5.01 23.39
N LEU A 69 26.13 -4.10 24.34
CA LEU A 69 26.89 -2.86 24.20
C LEU A 69 28.22 -3.01 24.96
N SER A 70 29.30 -3.28 24.22
CA SER A 70 30.65 -3.45 24.76
C SER A 70 30.69 -4.45 25.92
N GLY A 71 30.06 -5.60 25.69
CA GLY A 71 29.94 -6.71 26.63
C GLY A 71 28.82 -6.59 27.68
N ASN A 72 28.13 -5.45 27.77
CA ASN A 72 26.98 -5.27 28.66
C ASN A 72 25.67 -5.57 27.93
N GLU A 73 24.67 -6.10 28.63
CA GLU A 73 23.35 -6.35 28.03
C GLU A 73 22.72 -5.05 27.54
N LEU A 74 22.19 -5.06 26.31
CA LEU A 74 21.43 -3.94 25.77
C LEU A 74 20.02 -3.97 26.38
N ASP A 75 19.68 -2.98 27.21
CA ASP A 75 18.33 -2.86 27.76
C ASP A 75 17.32 -2.49 26.66
N LEU A 76 16.44 -3.45 26.35
CA LEU A 76 15.34 -3.30 25.41
C LEU A 76 13.97 -3.30 26.11
N GLY A 77 13.94 -3.36 27.45
CA GLY A 77 12.72 -3.48 28.23
C GLY A 77 11.95 -4.79 27.99
N ILE A 78 12.63 -5.82 27.48
CA ILE A 78 12.14 -7.19 27.30
C ILE A 78 13.22 -8.16 27.78
N SER A 79 12.80 -9.30 28.31
CA SER A 79 13.70 -10.32 28.87
C SER A 79 13.60 -11.67 28.15
N ASP A 80 12.71 -11.78 27.16
CA ASP A 80 12.59 -12.97 26.32
C ASP A 80 13.72 -13.01 25.27
N PRO A 81 14.16 -14.21 24.85
CA PRO A 81 15.11 -14.36 23.75
C PRO A 81 14.65 -13.63 22.48
N LEU A 82 15.54 -12.87 21.84
CA LEU A 82 15.21 -12.14 20.62
C LEU A 82 15.15 -13.11 19.45
N THR A 83 13.95 -13.42 19.02
CA THR A 83 13.67 -14.37 17.92
C THR A 83 12.87 -13.71 16.81
N THR A 84 12.24 -12.57 17.07
CA THR A 84 11.41 -11.89 16.08
C THR A 84 11.31 -10.39 16.35
N PRO A 85 11.33 -9.52 15.32
CA PRO A 85 11.21 -8.06 15.51
C PRO A 85 9.90 -7.63 16.20
N GLU A 86 8.85 -8.46 16.15
CA GLU A 86 7.55 -8.25 16.76
C GLU A 86 7.64 -8.11 18.29
N GLN A 87 8.59 -8.79 18.93
CA GLN A 87 8.86 -8.67 20.38
C GLN A 87 9.27 -7.24 20.76
N LEU A 88 9.83 -6.51 19.81
CA LEU A 88 10.25 -5.12 19.95
C LEU A 88 9.19 -4.13 19.43
N GLY A 89 8.00 -4.63 19.06
CA GLY A 89 6.90 -3.83 18.50
C GLY A 89 6.99 -3.60 16.98
N PHE A 90 7.95 -4.23 16.29
CA PHE A 90 8.11 -4.11 14.84
C PHE A 90 7.48 -5.31 14.15
N VAL A 91 6.23 -5.18 13.75
CA VAL A 91 5.50 -6.25 13.06
C VAL A 91 5.74 -6.17 11.56
N ASP A 92 6.12 -7.27 10.93
CA ASP A 92 6.07 -7.37 9.47
C ASP A 92 4.60 -7.49 9.02
N ARG A 93 3.97 -6.32 8.82
CA ARG A 93 2.57 -6.20 8.41
C ARG A 93 2.33 -6.71 6.99
N THR A 94 3.38 -7.06 6.24
CA THR A 94 3.27 -7.66 4.91
C THR A 94 3.12 -9.18 4.95
N ARG A 95 3.42 -9.84 6.09
CA ARG A 95 3.45 -11.31 6.20
C ARG A 95 2.32 -11.95 7.01
N SER A 96 1.52 -11.20 7.76
CA SER A 96 0.77 -11.78 8.91
C SER A 96 -0.76 -11.86 8.82
N SER A 97 -1.41 -11.44 7.73
CA SER A 97 -2.88 -11.60 7.64
C SER A 97 -3.34 -12.01 6.24
N THR A 98 -4.19 -13.04 6.17
CA THR A 98 -5.06 -13.25 5.02
C THR A 98 -5.78 -11.93 4.74
N PRO A 99 -5.66 -11.37 3.52
CA PRO A 99 -6.22 -10.05 3.27
C PRO A 99 -7.73 -10.10 3.40
N VAL A 100 -8.32 -9.03 3.97
CA VAL A 100 -9.77 -8.88 3.98
C VAL A 100 -10.21 -8.53 2.57
N VAL A 101 -11.10 -9.34 2.00
CA VAL A 101 -11.63 -9.13 0.66
C VAL A 101 -13.13 -8.89 0.73
N LEU A 102 -13.59 -7.83 0.09
CA LEU A 102 -15.01 -7.54 -0.09
C LEU A 102 -15.40 -7.77 -1.55
N ALA A 103 -16.30 -8.71 -1.76
CA ALA A 103 -16.96 -8.95 -3.04
C ALA A 103 -18.13 -7.97 -3.23
N ARG A 104 -18.20 -7.34 -4.40
CA ARG A 104 -19.32 -6.47 -4.77
C ARG A 104 -20.35 -7.20 -5.59
N ARG A 105 -21.62 -7.00 -5.25
CA ARG A 105 -22.77 -7.41 -6.05
C ARG A 105 -23.81 -6.29 -6.11
N GLY A 106 -23.81 -5.54 -7.21
CA GLY A 106 -24.65 -4.34 -7.33
C GLY A 106 -24.21 -3.27 -6.33
N THR A 107 -25.10 -2.88 -5.41
CA THR A 107 -24.80 -1.87 -4.37
C THR A 107 -24.27 -2.46 -3.06
N LYS A 108 -24.16 -3.79 -2.98
CA LYS A 108 -23.82 -4.51 -1.76
C LYS A 108 -22.36 -4.97 -1.77
N LEU A 109 -21.67 -4.80 -0.64
CA LEU A 109 -20.37 -5.40 -0.37
C LEU A 109 -20.51 -6.54 0.63
N VAL A 110 -19.85 -7.66 0.38
CA VAL A 110 -19.91 -8.86 1.23
C VAL A 110 -18.49 -9.33 1.48
N THR A 111 -18.14 -9.57 2.74
CA THR A 111 -16.86 -10.19 3.10
C THR A 111 -16.80 -11.60 2.57
N VAL A 112 -15.71 -11.91 1.87
CA VAL A 112 -15.43 -13.21 1.29
C VAL A 112 -14.00 -13.64 1.62
N GLY A 113 -13.68 -14.91 1.47
CA GLY A 113 -12.30 -15.39 1.56
C GLY A 113 -11.45 -14.90 0.39
N ASP A 114 -10.14 -15.07 0.52
CA ASP A 114 -9.12 -14.81 -0.50
C ASP A 114 -9.34 -15.60 -1.80
N ARG A 115 -9.89 -16.82 -1.70
CA ARG A 115 -10.28 -17.67 -2.84
C ARG A 115 -11.62 -17.22 -3.42
N LEU A 116 -11.63 -16.10 -4.14
CA LEU A 116 -12.81 -15.56 -4.78
C LEU A 116 -13.52 -16.53 -5.74
N ALA A 117 -12.79 -17.45 -6.37
CA ALA A 117 -13.35 -18.53 -7.19
C ALA A 117 -14.34 -19.45 -6.45
N SER A 118 -14.30 -19.49 -5.12
CA SER A 118 -15.22 -20.29 -4.29
C SER A 118 -16.55 -19.59 -4.00
N VAL A 119 -16.66 -18.29 -4.31
CA VAL A 119 -17.83 -17.47 -3.98
C VAL A 119 -19.00 -17.79 -4.91
N SER A 120 -20.13 -18.21 -4.34
CA SER A 120 -21.34 -18.56 -5.10
C SER A 120 -22.37 -17.43 -5.11
N THR A 121 -23.22 -17.41 -6.15
CA THR A 121 -24.35 -16.46 -6.25
C THR A 121 -25.33 -16.59 -5.07
N GLN A 122 -25.53 -17.80 -4.56
CA GLN A 122 -26.41 -18.03 -3.41
C GLN A 122 -25.82 -17.44 -2.13
N HIS A 123 -24.51 -17.62 -1.92
CA HIS A 123 -23.79 -17.03 -0.79
C HIS A 123 -23.90 -15.50 -0.80
N LEU A 124 -23.62 -14.85 -1.94
CA LEU A 124 -23.72 -13.39 -2.06
C LEU A 124 -25.14 -12.83 -1.92
N LYS A 125 -26.17 -13.62 -2.27
CA LYS A 125 -27.57 -13.24 -2.06
C LYS A 125 -27.94 -13.29 -0.58
N ALA A 126 -27.52 -14.35 0.11
CA ALA A 126 -27.91 -14.62 1.50
C ALA A 126 -27.09 -13.82 2.53
N ALA A 127 -25.79 -13.61 2.29
CA ALA A 127 -24.90 -12.91 3.21
C ALA A 127 -25.40 -11.48 3.47
N SER A 128 -25.46 -11.02 4.72
CA SER A 128 -25.72 -9.62 5.03
C SER A 128 -24.52 -8.74 4.65
N SER A 129 -24.75 -7.45 4.45
CA SER A 129 -23.68 -6.46 4.35
C SER A 129 -23.74 -5.59 5.59
N PRO A 130 -22.61 -5.40 6.30
CA PRO A 130 -22.55 -4.44 7.40
C PRO A 130 -22.53 -2.99 6.91
N PHE A 131 -22.17 -2.76 5.64
CA PHE A 131 -22.08 -1.43 5.04
C PHE A 131 -23.44 -0.94 4.52
N ALA A 132 -23.67 0.36 4.58
CA ALA A 132 -24.74 0.97 3.80
C ALA A 132 -24.55 0.71 2.29
N PRO A 133 -25.64 0.68 1.48
CA PRO A 133 -25.54 0.43 0.05
C PRO A 133 -24.65 1.46 -0.68
N ILE A 134 -23.63 0.98 -1.39
CA ILE A 134 -22.71 1.83 -2.16
C ILE A 134 -23.24 1.98 -3.60
N PRO A 135 -23.54 3.21 -4.07
CA PRO A 135 -24.08 3.46 -5.40
C PRO A 135 -23.23 2.82 -6.52
N LYS A 136 -23.88 2.25 -7.53
CA LYS A 136 -23.19 1.61 -8.67
C LYS A 136 -22.30 2.58 -9.46
N THR A 137 -22.56 3.88 -9.35
CA THR A 137 -21.76 4.96 -9.93
C THR A 137 -20.42 5.15 -9.23
N SER A 138 -20.30 4.77 -7.95
CA SER A 138 -19.04 4.79 -7.21
C SER A 138 -18.27 3.52 -7.51
N VAL A 139 -17.39 3.56 -8.52
CA VAL A 139 -16.64 2.40 -9.03
C VAL A 139 -15.24 2.29 -8.45
N ARG A 140 -14.69 3.41 -7.96
CA ARG A 140 -13.37 3.55 -7.36
C ARG A 140 -13.49 3.28 -5.87
N LEU A 141 -12.99 2.14 -5.41
CA LEU A 141 -13.13 1.68 -4.03
C LEU A 141 -11.77 1.39 -3.42
N GLY A 142 -11.60 1.80 -2.17
CA GLY A 142 -10.44 1.50 -1.33
C GLY A 142 -10.93 0.93 -0.01
N LEU A 143 -10.24 -0.08 0.52
CA LEU A 143 -10.64 -0.80 1.73
C LEU A 143 -9.57 -0.67 2.80
N ARG A 144 -9.95 -0.21 3.97
CA ARG A 144 -9.03 -0.10 5.11
C ARG A 144 -8.58 -1.49 5.55
N LEU A 145 -7.35 -1.57 6.09
CA LEU A 145 -6.69 -2.84 6.40
C LEU A 145 -7.50 -3.75 7.34
N ASP A 146 -8.24 -3.15 8.28
CA ASP A 146 -9.10 -3.86 9.25
C ASP A 146 -10.42 -4.36 8.66
N GLY A 147 -10.73 -4.02 7.41
CA GLY A 147 -11.96 -4.39 6.73
C GLY A 147 -13.19 -3.60 7.19
N LYS A 148 -13.03 -2.58 8.04
CA LYS A 148 -14.15 -1.89 8.70
C LYS A 148 -14.60 -0.61 8.00
N GLU A 149 -13.83 -0.13 7.04
CA GLU A 149 -14.17 1.08 6.30
C GLU A 149 -13.84 0.96 4.81
N VAL A 150 -14.79 1.34 3.96
CA VAL A 150 -14.63 1.42 2.50
C VAL A 150 -14.74 2.88 2.09
N ALA A 151 -13.68 3.42 1.48
CA ALA A 151 -13.75 4.68 0.77
C ALA A 151 -14.27 4.44 -0.64
N ALA A 152 -15.23 5.26 -1.08
CA ALA A 152 -15.77 5.19 -2.43
C ALA A 152 -15.73 6.58 -3.07
N VAL A 153 -15.08 6.66 -4.21
CA VAL A 153 -15.09 7.86 -5.07
C VAL A 153 -16.12 7.67 -6.18
N SER A 154 -16.92 8.70 -6.45
CA SER A 154 -17.91 8.71 -7.54
C SER A 154 -17.25 8.56 -8.91
N GLY A 155 -17.98 8.06 -9.91
CA GLY A 155 -17.43 7.81 -11.25
C GLY A 155 -16.89 9.07 -11.96
N ASP A 156 -17.46 10.24 -11.65
CA ASP A 156 -17.00 11.56 -12.11
C ASP A 156 -15.84 12.14 -11.28
N GLY A 157 -15.44 11.47 -10.19
CA GLY A 157 -14.34 11.85 -9.33
C GLY A 157 -14.58 13.13 -8.50
N GLN A 158 -15.84 13.47 -8.22
CA GLN A 158 -16.20 14.69 -7.48
C GLN A 158 -16.54 14.43 -6.01
N ASP A 159 -17.08 13.25 -5.69
CA ASP A 159 -17.55 12.92 -4.35
C ASP A 159 -16.75 11.79 -3.74
N LEU A 160 -16.40 11.93 -2.46
CA LEU A 160 -15.80 10.91 -1.62
C LEU A 160 -16.72 10.60 -0.45
N VAL A 161 -17.08 9.32 -0.29
CA VAL A 161 -17.86 8.84 0.85
C VAL A 161 -17.13 7.67 1.50
N ARG A 162 -17.03 7.69 2.84
CA ARG A 162 -16.46 6.60 3.65
C ARG A 162 -17.61 5.82 4.30
N TYR A 163 -17.72 4.54 3.98
CA TYR A 163 -18.75 3.63 4.49
C TYR A 163 -18.17 2.76 5.59
N ARG A 164 -18.82 2.69 6.75
CA ARG A 164 -18.36 1.89 7.90
C ARG A 164 -19.17 0.61 8.07
N ASP A 165 -18.58 -0.38 8.75
CA ASP A 165 -19.16 -1.69 9.03
C ASP A 165 -20.23 -1.70 10.14
N ASP A 166 -20.63 -0.53 10.62
CA ASP A 166 -21.80 -0.31 11.49
C ASP A 166 -23.02 0.23 10.72
N GLY A 167 -22.90 0.37 9.39
CA GLY A 167 -23.92 0.90 8.51
C GLY A 167 -23.93 2.43 8.41
N SER A 168 -23.05 3.13 9.13
CA SER A 168 -22.88 4.58 9.00
C SER A 168 -22.08 4.94 7.74
N GLN A 169 -22.21 6.19 7.31
CA GLN A 169 -21.43 6.76 6.21
C GLN A 169 -21.03 8.19 6.52
N ILE A 170 -19.84 8.57 6.07
CA ILE A 170 -19.28 9.92 6.22
C ILE A 170 -19.10 10.48 4.81
N SER A 171 -19.83 11.55 4.51
CA SER A 171 -19.59 12.33 3.29
C SER A 171 -18.44 13.28 3.55
N VAL A 172 -17.35 13.15 2.81
CA VAL A 172 -16.19 14.03 2.97
C VAL A 172 -16.46 15.31 2.17
N ALA A 173 -16.28 16.46 2.80
CA ALA A 173 -16.44 17.75 2.13
C ALA A 173 -15.55 17.82 0.87
N THR A 174 -16.09 18.30 -0.25
CA THR A 174 -15.39 18.34 -1.53
C THR A 174 -14.12 19.19 -1.44
N PHE A 175 -12.97 18.56 -1.66
CA PHE A 175 -11.64 19.20 -1.60
C PHE A 175 -10.89 19.14 -2.93
N ALA A 176 -11.29 18.21 -3.81
CA ALA A 176 -10.68 17.99 -5.11
C ALA A 176 -11.74 17.54 -6.13
N ALA A 177 -11.47 17.82 -7.40
CA ALA A 177 -12.09 17.20 -8.56
C ALA A 177 -11.18 16.10 -9.14
N ASP A 178 -11.67 15.33 -10.10
CA ASP A 178 -10.90 14.29 -10.80
C ASP A 178 -10.19 13.31 -9.83
N MET A 179 -10.84 12.99 -8.71
CA MET A 179 -10.26 12.12 -7.69
C MET A 179 -9.96 10.72 -8.25
N SER A 180 -8.73 10.26 -7.98
CA SER A 180 -8.24 8.92 -8.31
C SER A 180 -8.92 7.85 -7.46
N ASP A 181 -8.54 6.59 -7.69
CA ASP A 181 -8.88 5.52 -6.76
C ASP A 181 -8.36 5.85 -5.36
N PRO A 182 -9.20 5.70 -4.31
CA PRO A 182 -8.75 5.83 -2.93
C PRO A 182 -7.88 4.64 -2.54
N CYS A 183 -6.82 4.91 -1.77
CA CYS A 183 -5.90 3.89 -1.29
C CYS A 183 -5.65 4.02 0.22
N TYR A 184 -5.87 2.96 0.99
CA TYR A 184 -5.52 2.97 2.42
C TYR A 184 -4.10 2.46 2.65
N ASP A 185 -3.34 3.19 3.47
CA ASP A 185 -2.08 2.68 4.00
C ASP A 185 -2.27 1.85 5.29
N TYR A 186 -1.18 1.22 5.75
CA TYR A 186 -1.19 0.36 6.94
C TYR A 186 -1.55 1.08 8.25
N GLY A 187 -1.47 2.42 8.27
CA GLY A 187 -1.79 3.27 9.41
C GLY A 187 -3.26 3.70 9.42
N GLY A 188 -4.05 3.31 8.42
CA GLY A 188 -5.42 3.78 8.25
C GLY A 188 -5.50 5.20 7.71
N VAL A 189 -4.45 5.70 7.06
CA VAL A 189 -4.52 6.95 6.31
C VAL A 189 -5.04 6.65 4.91
N LEU A 190 -6.05 7.41 4.49
CA LEU A 190 -6.65 7.33 3.17
C LEU A 190 -5.94 8.31 2.23
N TRP A 191 -5.40 7.78 1.14
CA TRP A 191 -4.67 8.51 0.10
C TRP A 191 -5.51 8.67 -1.15
N ILE A 192 -5.52 9.89 -1.69
CA ILE A 192 -6.25 10.23 -2.92
C ILE A 192 -5.40 11.18 -3.75
N GLY A 193 -5.30 10.93 -5.05
CA GLY A 193 -4.83 11.91 -6.03
C GLY A 193 -6.01 12.64 -6.68
N GLY A 194 -5.76 13.80 -7.30
CA GLY A 194 -6.85 14.64 -7.84
C GLY A 194 -6.43 16.07 -8.13
N SER A 195 -7.40 16.89 -8.51
CA SER A 195 -7.28 18.31 -8.88
C SER A 195 -7.85 19.18 -7.76
N GLY A 196 -6.99 19.85 -7.00
CA GLY A 196 -7.41 20.63 -5.84
C GLY A 196 -8.24 21.85 -6.21
N LEU A 197 -9.05 22.31 -5.26
CA LEU A 197 -9.97 23.42 -5.45
C LEU A 197 -9.53 24.66 -4.66
N GLY A 198 -10.01 25.84 -5.08
CA GLY A 198 -9.77 27.10 -4.37
C GLY A 198 -8.29 27.43 -4.20
N ARG A 199 -7.88 27.70 -2.95
CA ARG A 199 -6.48 28.04 -2.60
C ARG A 199 -5.51 26.87 -2.80
N GLU A 200 -6.02 25.65 -2.83
CA GLU A 200 -5.26 24.42 -3.05
C GLU A 200 -5.29 23.98 -4.53
N SER A 201 -5.50 24.90 -5.48
CA SER A 201 -5.55 24.56 -6.91
C SER A 201 -4.31 23.80 -7.41
N GLY A 202 -4.51 22.93 -8.40
CA GLY A 202 -3.46 22.10 -9.02
C GLY A 202 -3.57 20.61 -8.67
N HIS A 203 -2.85 19.77 -9.39
CA HIS A 203 -2.85 18.32 -9.18
C HIS A 203 -1.98 17.95 -7.98
N ARG A 204 -2.51 17.14 -7.07
CA ARG A 204 -1.90 16.88 -5.76
C ARG A 204 -2.22 15.48 -5.26
N LEU A 205 -1.56 15.10 -4.16
CA LEU A 205 -1.98 14.02 -3.29
C LEU A 205 -2.57 14.59 -2.00
N TRP A 206 -3.61 13.95 -1.49
CA TRP A 206 -4.20 14.20 -0.18
C TRP A 206 -4.11 12.96 0.68
N ALA A 207 -4.00 13.20 1.98
CA ALA A 207 -4.06 12.22 3.04
C ALA A 207 -5.17 12.60 4.03
N ILE A 208 -6.04 11.64 4.36
CA ILE A 208 -7.08 11.79 5.37
C ILE A 208 -6.79 10.78 6.48
N ASN A 209 -6.68 11.24 7.73
CA ASN A 209 -6.59 10.32 8.86
C ASN A 209 -7.95 9.66 9.08
N ALA A 210 -8.09 8.39 8.70
CA ALA A 210 -9.39 7.72 8.78
C ALA A 210 -9.65 7.05 10.14
N THR A 211 -8.71 7.13 11.08
CA THR A 211 -8.81 6.49 12.40
C THR A 211 -9.26 7.43 13.51
N VAL A 212 -9.35 8.73 13.23
CA VAL A 212 -9.88 9.73 14.17
C VAL A 212 -11.39 9.78 14.10
N ASP A 213 -11.99 10.43 15.11
CA ASP A 213 -13.40 10.77 15.07
C ASP A 213 -13.69 11.63 13.83
N ALA A 214 -14.76 11.30 13.12
CA ALA A 214 -15.14 12.02 11.90
C ALA A 214 -15.75 13.40 12.22
N ASP A 215 -16.23 13.58 13.45
CA ASP A 215 -16.77 14.85 13.93
C ASP A 215 -15.66 15.83 14.36
N ASP A 216 -14.41 15.35 14.51
CA ASP A 216 -13.23 16.21 14.62
C ASP A 216 -12.81 16.68 13.23
N GLU A 217 -13.45 17.76 12.76
CA GLU A 217 -13.27 18.28 11.41
C GLU A 217 -11.81 18.59 11.09
N ASP A 218 -11.04 19.11 12.06
CA ASP A 218 -9.63 19.45 11.86
C ASP A 218 -8.76 18.20 11.71
N ALA A 219 -8.97 17.18 12.55
CA ALA A 219 -8.21 15.94 12.49
C ALA A 219 -8.58 15.05 11.29
N ALA A 220 -9.85 15.07 10.87
CA ALA A 220 -10.38 14.27 9.77
C ALA A 220 -10.32 14.99 8.41
N ALA A 221 -9.94 16.27 8.37
CA ALA A 221 -9.83 17.04 7.13
C ALA A 221 -8.79 16.43 6.16
N PRO A 222 -9.06 16.47 4.84
CA PRO A 222 -8.07 16.14 3.82
C PRO A 222 -6.86 17.09 3.90
N GLN A 223 -5.68 16.52 4.12
CA GLN A 223 -4.42 17.25 4.19
C GLN A 223 -3.64 17.08 2.89
N HIS A 224 -3.20 18.17 2.28
CA HIS A 224 -2.30 18.12 1.14
C HIS A 224 -0.97 17.47 1.54
N VAL A 225 -0.49 16.52 0.73
CA VAL A 225 0.84 15.93 0.84
C VAL A 225 1.74 16.54 -0.25
N PRO A 226 2.68 17.44 0.10
CA PRO A 226 3.62 18.03 -0.83
C PRO A 226 4.35 16.98 -1.68
N THR A 227 4.31 17.19 -2.99
CA THR A 227 4.87 16.29 -4.02
C THR A 227 5.62 17.11 -5.08
N PRO A 228 6.83 17.62 -4.76
CA PRO A 228 7.54 18.59 -5.61
C PRO A 228 7.77 18.12 -7.06
N TRP A 229 7.93 16.83 -7.25
CA TRP A 229 8.16 16.18 -8.54
C TRP A 229 6.89 16.01 -9.39
N LEU A 230 5.67 16.10 -8.82
CA LEU A 230 4.43 15.86 -9.56
C LEU A 230 4.19 16.97 -10.61
N GLY A 231 4.55 18.20 -10.27
CA GLY A 231 4.39 19.36 -11.14
C GLY A 231 2.92 19.60 -11.51
N GLN A 232 2.64 19.73 -12.81
CA GLN A 232 1.28 19.91 -13.35
C GLN A 232 0.66 18.60 -13.87
N ARG A 233 1.13 17.45 -13.41
CA ARG A 233 0.64 16.15 -13.92
C ARG A 233 -0.60 15.71 -13.13
N LEU A 234 -1.65 15.35 -13.86
CA LEU A 234 -2.85 14.74 -13.32
C LEU A 234 -2.53 13.36 -12.77
N VAL A 235 -2.92 13.09 -11.53
CA VAL A 235 -2.79 11.78 -10.90
C VAL A 235 -3.88 10.84 -11.40
N GLN A 236 -3.51 9.74 -12.03
CA GLN A 236 -4.44 8.66 -12.42
C GLN A 236 -4.63 7.66 -11.30
N ALA A 237 -3.53 7.28 -10.65
CA ALA A 237 -3.52 6.36 -9.53
C ALA A 237 -2.39 6.73 -8.58
N ALA A 238 -2.64 6.59 -7.27
CA ALA A 238 -1.64 6.72 -6.23
C ALA A 238 -1.83 5.55 -5.26
N VAL A 239 -0.86 4.63 -5.23
CA VAL A 239 -0.92 3.45 -4.39
C VAL A 239 0.26 3.42 -3.43
N VAL A 240 -0.07 3.39 -2.14
CA VAL A 240 0.92 3.30 -1.08
C VAL A 240 1.40 1.87 -0.94
N SER A 241 2.69 1.70 -0.73
CA SER A 241 3.28 0.39 -0.58
C SER A 241 2.78 -0.30 0.70
N PRO A 242 2.76 -1.66 0.76
CA PRO A 242 2.21 -2.39 1.91
C PRO A 242 2.83 -2.01 3.27
N GLU A 243 4.11 -1.64 3.27
CA GLU A 243 4.87 -1.14 4.41
C GLU A 243 4.76 0.37 4.64
N GLY A 244 4.10 1.08 3.72
CA GLY A 244 3.73 2.50 3.78
C GLY A 244 4.86 3.52 3.73
N SER A 245 6.08 3.10 3.43
CA SER A 245 7.24 3.99 3.27
C SER A 245 7.39 4.54 1.85
N ARG A 246 6.62 4.04 0.88
CA ARG A 246 6.67 4.47 -0.53
C ARG A 246 5.26 4.69 -1.07
N VAL A 247 5.16 5.59 -2.05
CA VAL A 247 3.98 5.76 -2.88
C VAL A 247 4.38 5.62 -4.34
N ALA A 248 3.62 4.82 -5.09
CA ALA A 248 3.74 4.71 -6.53
C ALA A 248 2.60 5.51 -7.17
N VAL A 249 2.95 6.43 -8.07
CA VAL A 249 2.00 7.34 -8.69
C VAL A 249 2.06 7.21 -10.20
N ILE A 250 0.92 6.90 -10.80
CA ILE A 250 0.70 7.04 -12.23
C ILE A 250 0.20 8.47 -12.47
N SER A 251 0.91 9.23 -13.29
CA SER A 251 0.53 10.60 -13.62
C SER A 251 0.72 10.94 -15.10
N GLU A 252 -0.02 11.93 -15.60
CA GLU A 252 0.06 12.37 -16.99
C GLU A 252 -0.10 13.87 -17.13
N VAL A 253 0.51 14.48 -18.15
CA VAL A 253 0.41 15.93 -18.39
C VAL A 253 -1.02 16.33 -18.80
N ARG A 254 -1.66 15.50 -19.61
CA ARG A 254 -3.06 15.62 -20.02
C ARG A 254 -3.66 14.23 -20.18
N ARG A 255 -4.98 14.13 -19.99
CA ARG A 255 -5.72 12.89 -20.18
C ARG A 255 -5.42 12.21 -21.52
N GLY A 256 -4.89 10.98 -21.46
CA GLY A 256 -4.57 10.16 -22.61
C GLY A 256 -3.31 10.56 -23.37
N SER A 257 -2.54 11.56 -22.92
CA SER A 257 -1.30 12.00 -23.59
C SER A 257 -0.14 11.04 -23.38
N GLY A 258 -0.27 10.10 -22.44
CA GLY A 258 0.79 9.19 -22.01
C GLY A 258 1.11 9.44 -20.54
N SER A 259 1.43 8.37 -19.82
CA SER A 259 1.64 8.43 -18.38
C SER A 259 3.03 7.99 -17.95
N THR A 260 3.43 8.45 -16.78
CA THR A 260 4.63 8.03 -16.07
C THR A 260 4.24 7.33 -14.79
N LEU A 261 4.97 6.28 -14.43
CA LEU A 261 4.88 5.63 -13.13
C LEU A 261 6.16 5.93 -12.35
N GLU A 262 6.00 6.65 -11.24
CA GLU A 262 7.10 7.09 -10.38
C GLU A 262 6.88 6.63 -8.95
N ILE A 263 7.96 6.21 -8.30
CA ILE A 263 7.98 5.86 -6.88
C ILE A 263 8.71 6.96 -6.11
N ALA A 264 8.11 7.41 -5.01
CA ALA A 264 8.72 8.32 -4.06
C ALA A 264 8.58 7.76 -2.63
N GLY A 265 9.55 8.06 -1.79
CA GLY A 265 9.45 7.83 -0.35
C GLY A 265 8.37 8.69 0.28
N VAL A 266 7.70 8.19 1.31
CA VAL A 266 6.71 8.90 2.10
C VAL A 266 7.34 9.29 3.43
N VAL A 267 7.50 10.60 3.65
CA VAL A 267 8.01 11.14 4.91
C VAL A 267 6.85 11.31 5.87
N ARG A 268 6.99 10.79 7.10
CA ARG A 268 5.93 10.78 8.11
C ARG A 268 6.37 11.47 9.40
N ARG A 269 5.42 12.00 10.15
CA ARG A 269 5.65 12.39 11.56
C ARG A 269 5.80 11.15 12.42
N ALA A 270 6.24 11.35 13.67
CA ALA A 270 6.33 10.29 14.68
C ALA A 270 4.99 9.55 14.92
N ASN A 271 3.85 10.22 14.72
CA ASN A 271 2.52 9.60 14.84
C ASN A 271 2.07 8.83 13.57
N GLY A 272 2.94 8.69 12.57
CA GLY A 272 2.66 7.95 11.33
C GLY A 272 1.94 8.74 10.24
N LEU A 273 1.50 9.99 10.49
CA LEU A 273 0.84 10.78 9.45
C LEU A 273 1.85 11.29 8.41
N PRO A 274 1.55 11.21 7.11
CA PRO A 274 2.41 11.73 6.06
C PRO A 274 2.53 13.26 6.14
N ILE A 275 3.70 13.78 5.79
CA ILE A 275 3.98 15.23 5.75
C ILE A 275 4.47 15.72 4.40
N LYS A 276 5.11 14.86 3.60
CA LYS A 276 5.57 15.12 2.24
C LYS A 276 6.00 13.81 1.61
N THR A 277 6.23 13.82 0.30
CA THR A 277 7.04 12.79 -0.35
C THR A 277 8.51 13.23 -0.45
N SER A 278 9.41 12.28 -0.71
CA SER A 278 10.79 12.59 -1.10
C SER A 278 10.78 13.54 -2.30
N PRO A 279 11.72 14.51 -2.38
CA PRO A 279 11.82 15.42 -3.52
C PRO A 279 12.26 14.69 -4.81
N GLN A 280 12.91 13.54 -4.70
CA GLN A 280 13.36 12.72 -5.82
C GLN A 280 12.42 11.54 -6.06
N THR A 281 12.38 11.06 -7.31
CA THR A 281 11.58 9.89 -7.70
C THR A 281 12.42 8.85 -8.41
N PHE A 282 11.93 7.62 -8.40
CA PHE A 282 12.43 6.56 -9.25
C PHE A 282 11.36 6.17 -10.27
N ARG A 283 11.65 6.38 -11.56
CA ARG A 283 10.74 6.03 -12.65
C ARG A 283 10.85 4.55 -12.98
N ILE A 284 9.70 3.87 -13.05
CA ILE A 284 9.58 2.46 -13.44
C ILE A 284 8.58 2.31 -14.58
N GLY A 285 8.49 1.11 -15.15
CA GLY A 285 7.51 0.82 -16.21
C GLY A 285 7.79 1.60 -17.49
N ALA A 286 9.04 1.96 -17.78
CA ALA A 286 9.41 2.79 -18.93
C ALA A 286 9.03 2.19 -20.29
N GLU A 287 8.80 0.87 -20.36
CA GLU A 287 8.29 0.19 -21.54
C GLU A 287 6.81 0.49 -21.83
N LEU A 288 6.06 1.00 -20.85
CA LEU A 288 4.64 1.32 -20.97
C LEU A 288 4.48 2.81 -21.31
N VAL A 289 3.76 3.10 -22.39
CA VAL A 289 3.48 4.48 -22.84
C VAL A 289 2.19 5.04 -22.24
N GLU A 290 1.35 4.17 -21.70
CA GLU A 290 0.13 4.52 -20.99
C GLU A 290 -0.21 3.44 -19.98
N MET A 291 -0.59 3.89 -18.80
CA MET A 291 -0.94 3.14 -17.61
C MET A 291 -2.10 3.89 -16.96
N ILE A 292 -3.08 3.16 -16.44
CA ILE A 292 -4.31 3.75 -15.88
C ILE A 292 -4.53 3.37 -14.41
N GLU A 293 -3.93 2.28 -13.95
CA GLU A 293 -4.13 1.79 -12.59
C GLU A 293 -3.00 0.86 -12.17
N ALA A 294 -2.75 0.79 -10.87
CA ALA A 294 -1.73 -0.06 -10.28
C ALA A 294 -2.19 -0.60 -8.93
N VAL A 295 -1.57 -1.69 -8.49
CA VAL A 295 -1.64 -2.21 -7.12
C VAL A 295 -0.31 -2.87 -6.78
N TRP A 296 0.14 -2.74 -5.54
CA TRP A 296 1.30 -3.51 -5.07
C TRP A 296 0.92 -4.99 -4.93
N VAL A 297 1.72 -5.88 -5.51
CA VAL A 297 1.56 -7.35 -5.40
C VAL A 297 2.69 -7.99 -4.61
N GLY A 298 3.54 -7.16 -4.00
CA GLY A 298 4.66 -7.56 -3.18
C GLY A 298 5.50 -6.33 -2.79
N PRO A 299 6.63 -6.53 -2.09
CA PRO A 299 7.46 -5.42 -1.61
C PRO A 299 8.18 -4.67 -2.75
N THR A 300 8.35 -5.29 -3.91
CA THR A 300 9.15 -4.73 -5.01
C THR A 300 8.49 -4.91 -6.38
N THR A 301 7.20 -5.22 -6.40
CA THR A 301 6.45 -5.50 -7.64
C THR A 301 5.07 -4.85 -7.58
N LEU A 302 4.69 -4.17 -8.65
CA LEU A 302 3.34 -3.70 -8.89
C LEU A 302 2.70 -4.51 -10.02
N ALA A 303 1.41 -4.79 -9.92
CA ALA A 303 0.61 -5.12 -11.08
C ALA A 303 -0.02 -3.83 -11.63
N VAL A 304 0.08 -3.60 -12.93
CA VAL A 304 -0.29 -2.36 -13.60
C VAL A 304 -1.14 -2.68 -14.82
N ILE A 305 -2.23 -1.94 -15.03
CA ILE A 305 -2.94 -1.94 -16.32
C ILE A 305 -2.31 -0.87 -17.21
N GLY A 306 -1.75 -1.29 -18.34
CA GLY A 306 -1.09 -0.38 -19.27
C GLY A 306 -0.96 -0.93 -20.68
N ARG A 307 -0.16 -0.26 -21.51
CA ARG A 307 0.16 -0.65 -22.89
C ARG A 307 1.51 -0.11 -23.32
N ARG A 308 2.20 -0.87 -24.17
CA ARG A 308 3.51 -0.50 -24.76
C ARG A 308 3.42 0.43 -25.97
N ASP A 309 2.25 0.50 -26.60
CA ASP A 309 1.98 1.36 -27.75
C ASP A 309 0.54 1.89 -27.71
N LYS A 310 0.29 3.07 -28.27
CA LYS A 310 -1.05 3.70 -28.27
C LYS A 310 -2.08 2.97 -29.15
N GLN A 311 -1.64 2.12 -30.08
CA GLN A 311 -2.52 1.24 -30.87
C GLN A 311 -2.78 -0.10 -30.18
N ALA A 312 -1.97 -0.47 -29.17
CA ALA A 312 -2.18 -1.67 -28.40
C ALA A 312 -3.36 -1.53 -27.42
N VAL A 313 -3.95 -2.68 -27.07
CA VAL A 313 -4.96 -2.79 -26.03
C VAL A 313 -4.34 -2.60 -24.65
N LEU A 314 -5.08 -1.96 -23.74
CA LEU A 314 -4.73 -1.94 -22.32
C LEU A 314 -4.82 -3.36 -21.77
N GLN A 315 -3.77 -3.80 -21.08
CA GLN A 315 -3.64 -5.14 -20.54
C GLN A 315 -2.76 -5.14 -19.27
N PRO A 316 -2.82 -6.21 -18.46
CA PRO A 316 -2.06 -6.28 -17.21
C PRO A 316 -0.57 -6.61 -17.42
N TYR A 317 0.29 -5.94 -16.64
CA TYR A 317 1.73 -6.15 -16.57
C TYR A 317 2.17 -6.26 -15.10
N LEU A 318 3.23 -7.02 -14.84
CA LEU A 318 4.01 -6.88 -13.61
C LEU A 318 5.14 -5.89 -13.89
N VAL A 319 5.27 -4.89 -13.02
CA VAL A 319 6.31 -3.87 -13.07
C VAL A 319 7.13 -3.97 -11.80
N HIS A 320 8.39 -4.36 -11.95
CA HIS A 320 9.31 -4.46 -10.83
C HIS A 320 9.93 -3.10 -10.53
N VAL A 321 10.18 -2.83 -9.25
CA VAL A 321 10.91 -1.63 -8.82
C VAL A 321 12.33 -1.60 -9.42
N GLY A 322 12.89 -2.75 -9.80
CA GLY A 322 14.15 -2.84 -10.55
C GLY A 322 14.07 -2.43 -12.03
N GLY A 323 12.90 -2.07 -12.55
CA GLY A 323 12.69 -1.59 -13.92
C GLY A 323 12.20 -2.65 -14.92
N GLN A 324 12.26 -3.94 -14.57
CA GLN A 324 11.74 -5.02 -15.40
C GLN A 324 10.21 -4.93 -15.56
N VAL A 325 9.72 -5.16 -16.79
CA VAL A 325 8.28 -5.19 -17.11
C VAL A 325 7.93 -6.54 -17.75
N GLU A 326 7.05 -7.28 -17.09
CA GLU A 326 6.59 -8.60 -17.57
C GLU A 326 5.12 -8.52 -17.98
N ALA A 327 4.82 -8.92 -19.21
CA ALA A 327 3.44 -9.05 -19.65
C ALA A 327 2.78 -10.23 -18.95
N MET A 328 1.59 -10.02 -18.38
CA MET A 328 0.73 -11.11 -17.97
C MET A 328 -0.08 -11.60 -19.18
N THR A 329 -0.84 -12.67 -19.03
CA THR A 329 -1.76 -13.14 -20.08
C THR A 329 -2.68 -11.99 -20.50
N GLU A 330 -2.78 -11.72 -21.80
CA GLU A 330 -3.54 -10.58 -22.31
C GLU A 330 -5.01 -10.64 -21.84
N ARG A 331 -5.49 -9.50 -21.33
CA ARG A 331 -6.89 -9.33 -20.93
C ARG A 331 -7.37 -7.91 -21.25
N PRO A 332 -7.88 -7.68 -22.48
CA PRO A 332 -8.36 -6.37 -22.88
C PRO A 332 -9.62 -5.96 -22.10
N GLY A 333 -9.80 -4.65 -21.91
CA GLY A 333 -10.99 -4.07 -21.28
C GLY A 333 -10.97 -4.08 -19.75
N ALA A 334 -9.84 -4.46 -19.14
CA ALA A 334 -9.60 -4.23 -17.71
C ALA A 334 -9.44 -2.72 -17.44
N VAL A 335 -10.14 -2.23 -16.43
CA VAL A 335 -10.09 -0.83 -15.94
C VAL A 335 -9.94 -0.75 -14.41
N GLY A 336 -9.89 -1.93 -13.77
CA GLY A 336 -9.76 -2.15 -12.33
C GLY A 336 -8.68 -3.23 -12.10
N ILE A 337 -7.74 -3.05 -11.18
CA ILE A 337 -6.75 -4.07 -10.77
C ILE A 337 -6.55 -4.10 -9.26
N THR A 338 -6.64 -5.26 -8.65
CA THR A 338 -6.33 -5.48 -7.22
C THR A 338 -5.61 -6.82 -7.06
N THR A 339 -5.27 -7.21 -5.84
CA THR A 339 -4.73 -8.54 -5.54
C THR A 339 -5.31 -9.06 -4.24
N THR A 340 -5.59 -10.36 -4.18
CA THR A 340 -5.95 -11.05 -2.93
C THR A 340 -4.75 -11.69 -2.25
N GLY A 341 -3.53 -11.34 -2.67
CA GLY A 341 -2.29 -11.94 -2.20
C GLY A 341 -1.09 -11.39 -2.96
N ASP A 342 -0.42 -12.25 -3.71
CA ASP A 342 0.80 -11.92 -4.46
C ASP A 342 0.54 -11.66 -5.95
N ASP A 343 1.58 -11.78 -6.77
CA ASP A 343 1.52 -11.63 -8.22
C ASP A 343 0.72 -12.75 -8.93
N LYS A 344 0.47 -13.88 -8.27
CA LYS A 344 -0.35 -15.00 -8.78
C LYS A 344 -1.82 -14.80 -8.48
N ASP A 345 -2.17 -13.96 -7.51
CA ASP A 345 -3.52 -13.72 -7.02
C ASP A 345 -4.12 -12.37 -7.47
N VAL A 346 -3.63 -11.85 -8.60
CA VAL A 346 -4.12 -10.62 -9.23
C VAL A 346 -5.58 -10.76 -9.66
N VAL A 347 -6.37 -9.74 -9.41
CA VAL A 347 -7.78 -9.62 -9.78
C VAL A 347 -7.97 -8.42 -10.70
N LEU A 348 -8.65 -8.62 -11.83
CA LEU A 348 -9.02 -7.59 -12.78
C LEU A 348 -10.53 -7.34 -12.75
N ILE A 349 -10.91 -6.08 -12.93
CA ILE A 349 -12.28 -5.64 -13.08
C ILE A 349 -12.40 -4.95 -14.44
N SER A 350 -13.35 -5.38 -15.26
CA SER A 350 -13.57 -4.75 -16.57
C SER A 350 -14.48 -3.53 -16.47
N ASP A 351 -14.49 -2.72 -17.52
CA ASP A 351 -15.44 -1.62 -17.75
C ASP A 351 -16.92 -2.04 -17.57
N LYS A 352 -17.26 -3.27 -17.97
CA LYS A 352 -18.56 -3.91 -17.81
C LYS A 352 -18.79 -4.56 -16.44
N GLN A 353 -17.99 -4.20 -15.43
CA GLN A 353 -18.07 -4.75 -14.07
C GLN A 353 -17.95 -6.28 -14.01
N ARG A 354 -17.17 -6.90 -14.89
CA ARG A 354 -16.86 -8.34 -14.81
C ARG A 354 -15.55 -8.51 -14.06
N VAL A 355 -15.49 -9.49 -13.17
CA VAL A 355 -14.32 -9.77 -12.33
C VAL A 355 -13.59 -11.00 -12.84
N PHE A 356 -12.27 -10.92 -12.93
CA PHE A 356 -11.39 -12.01 -13.32
C PHE A 356 -10.29 -12.18 -12.29
N GLN A 357 -10.07 -13.40 -11.80
CA GLN A 357 -8.92 -13.71 -10.95
C GLN A 357 -7.88 -14.48 -11.77
N ARG A 358 -6.61 -14.15 -11.57
CA ARG A 358 -5.50 -14.91 -12.12
C ARG A 358 -5.48 -16.27 -11.45
N SER A 359 -5.41 -17.32 -12.24
CA SER A 359 -5.25 -18.69 -11.76
C SER A 359 -4.19 -19.35 -12.63
N GLY A 360 -2.98 -19.43 -12.08
CA GLY A 360 -1.78 -19.74 -12.85
C GLY A 360 -1.56 -18.73 -13.99
N GLY A 361 -1.35 -19.22 -15.21
CA GLY A 361 -1.16 -18.39 -16.41
C GLY A 361 -2.46 -17.96 -17.11
N ARG A 362 -3.63 -18.08 -16.49
CA ARG A 362 -4.93 -17.81 -17.14
C ARG A 362 -5.83 -16.94 -16.28
N TRP A 363 -6.84 -16.35 -16.93
CA TRP A 363 -7.89 -15.57 -16.27
C TRP A 363 -9.15 -16.40 -16.08
N GLN A 364 -9.55 -16.59 -14.83
CA GLN A 364 -10.84 -17.20 -14.48
C GLN A 364 -11.87 -16.10 -14.23
N GLU A 365 -13.00 -16.15 -14.95
CA GLU A 365 -14.12 -15.24 -14.71
C GLU A 365 -14.91 -15.63 -13.46
N LEU A 366 -15.14 -14.64 -12.60
CA LEU A 366 -15.91 -14.75 -11.37
C LEU A 366 -17.33 -14.20 -11.58
N LYS A 367 -18.14 -14.95 -12.35
CA LYS A 367 -19.49 -14.54 -12.79
C LYS A 367 -20.42 -13.99 -11.69
N PRO A 368 -20.38 -14.46 -10.43
CA PRO A 368 -21.25 -13.91 -9.38
C PRO A 368 -20.93 -12.47 -8.96
N LEU A 369 -19.73 -11.97 -9.29
CA LEU A 369 -19.20 -10.70 -8.82
C LEU A 369 -19.37 -9.58 -9.84
N THR A 370 -19.63 -8.37 -9.35
CA THR A 370 -19.60 -7.12 -10.13
C THR A 370 -18.45 -6.19 -9.76
N GLY A 371 -17.56 -6.64 -8.88
CA GLY A 371 -16.38 -5.92 -8.40
C GLY A 371 -15.77 -6.64 -7.20
N ALA A 372 -14.55 -6.25 -6.84
CA ALA A 372 -13.88 -6.68 -5.63
C ALA A 372 -12.99 -5.53 -5.12
N VAL A 373 -12.90 -5.38 -3.81
CA VAL A 373 -11.94 -4.47 -3.17
C VAL A 373 -11.23 -5.23 -2.07
N VAL A 374 -9.92 -5.01 -1.94
CA VAL A 374 -9.06 -5.74 -1.01
C VAL A 374 -8.43 -4.74 -0.06
N ALA A 375 -8.30 -5.14 1.21
CA ALA A 375 -7.72 -4.34 2.26
C ALA A 375 -6.30 -3.88 1.91
N GLY A 376 -6.02 -2.59 2.09
CA GLY A 376 -4.75 -1.96 1.71
C GLY A 376 -4.63 -1.61 0.23
N LYS A 377 -5.70 -1.79 -0.56
CA LYS A 377 -5.83 -1.18 -1.88
C LYS A 377 -6.40 0.23 -1.76
#